data_AF-A0A812IQW5-F1
#
_entry.id   AF-A0A812IQW5-F1
#
_cell.length_a   1.000
_cell.length_b   1.000
_cell.length_c   1.000
_cell.angle_alpha   90.00
_cell.angle_beta   90.00
_cell.angle_gamma   90.00
#
_symmetry.space_group_name_H-M   'P 1'
#
loop_
_entity.id
_entity.type
_entity.pdbx_description
1 polymer ?
#
loop_
_entity_poly.entity_id
_entity_poly.type
_entity_poly.pdbx_seq_one_letter_code
_entity_poly.pdbx_strand_id
1 'polypeptide(L)'
;MVPLANAILSPSQTMDLLHPICLASCPQDRSTFHPCLSDIETQRQVPRNFDGSFWVNNTYISHLVQDIETMLFAQRFCLPKDNFLVEQLNQTLSGSMNAVMYKAQEIVDARRVYILAGGMAILMCYVYLFAIDLLAAPIIYIMLFLATGGSYATSLYFFYAALRVDLGAALAVEVEALPLVESTNDRNWDLVIAIVCLVLGIAATCFWCCKKSSISFVIAAVKATIRILYDVPQLILLPAVGAVIRGLVFIIFLWGGALLVSAGEIEQVDLSQYVPKGIARSFTHTQDQTMYIVYYCFVVFWMWEFLLALETFVAAYAVVVWYNAPVSDGKKRVPCFPVVRAFLMGLSYHFGSLLFGAVILAIFRFAYVLVSLLESQAAIEGYGGSGATEAAGKTRCEQKSFHELLPSTAYSASQREPSAFAFFR
;
A
#
# COMPACT_ATOMS: atom_id res chain seq x y z
N MET A 1 -12.89 -5.57 -31.66
CA MET A 1 -11.51 -5.87 -32.13
C MET A 1 -10.62 -5.93 -30.92
N VAL A 2 -9.84 -6.98 -30.79
CA VAL A 2 -9.07 -7.36 -29.59
C VAL A 2 -7.60 -7.50 -30.00
N PRO A 3 -6.62 -6.79 -29.42
CA PRO A 3 -5.22 -6.95 -29.76
C PRO A 3 -4.69 -8.31 -29.27
N LEU A 4 -3.95 -9.01 -30.14
CA LEU A 4 -3.17 -10.20 -29.83
C LEU A 4 -1.68 -9.81 -29.74
N ALA A 5 -0.98 -10.29 -28.71
CA ALA A 5 0.48 -10.32 -28.70
C ALA A 5 0.92 -11.45 -29.64
N ASN A 6 1.68 -11.15 -30.68
CA ASN A 6 2.11 -12.15 -31.65
C ASN A 6 3.37 -12.86 -31.15
N ALA A 7 3.27 -14.17 -30.91
CA ALA A 7 4.44 -15.02 -30.77
C ALA A 7 4.91 -15.43 -32.16
N ILE A 8 5.93 -14.76 -32.71
CA ILE A 8 6.62 -15.25 -33.90
C ILE A 8 7.40 -16.49 -33.46
N LEU A 9 7.06 -17.66 -34.01
CA LEU A 9 7.86 -18.88 -33.87
C LEU A 9 9.14 -18.73 -34.71
N SER A 10 10.06 -17.87 -34.25
CA SER A 10 11.48 -17.98 -34.59
C SER A 10 12.14 -19.00 -33.64
N PRO A 11 13.36 -19.50 -33.90
CA PRO A 11 14.07 -20.41 -33.00
C PRO A 11 14.23 -19.87 -31.56
N SER A 12 14.10 -18.54 -31.39
CA SER A 12 13.86 -17.89 -30.10
C SER A 12 12.40 -17.43 -30.01
N GLN A 13 11.58 -18.11 -29.21
CA GLN A 13 10.18 -17.74 -28.95
C GLN A 13 10.08 -16.44 -28.13
N THR A 14 10.31 -15.30 -28.77
CA THR A 14 10.15 -13.97 -28.17
C THR A 14 8.90 -13.32 -28.73
N MET A 15 7.96 -12.92 -27.86
CA MET A 15 6.74 -12.22 -28.31
C MET A 15 7.05 -10.83 -28.85
N ASP A 16 6.52 -10.51 -30.01
CA ASP A 16 6.55 -9.15 -30.56
C ASP A 16 5.38 -8.35 -29.99
N LEU A 17 5.71 -7.48 -29.04
CA LEU A 17 4.78 -6.55 -28.40
C LEU A 17 4.77 -5.17 -29.07
N LEU A 18 5.68 -4.92 -30.01
CA LEU A 18 5.78 -3.68 -30.75
C LEU A 18 4.72 -3.61 -31.84
N HIS A 19 4.33 -4.75 -32.41
CA HIS A 19 3.40 -4.84 -33.56
C HIS A 19 2.17 -5.71 -33.26
N PRO A 20 1.24 -5.25 -32.41
CA PRO A 20 0.04 -6.02 -32.11
C PRO A 20 -0.91 -6.09 -33.31
N ILE A 21 -1.60 -7.22 -33.47
CA ILE A 21 -2.68 -7.38 -34.45
C ILE A 21 -4.04 -7.37 -33.77
N CYS A 22 -5.03 -6.75 -34.42
CA CYS A 22 -6.41 -6.73 -33.93
C CYS A 22 -7.21 -7.88 -34.54
N LEU A 23 -7.70 -8.79 -33.69
CA LEU A 23 -8.53 -9.91 -34.10
C LEU A 23 -10.02 -9.66 -33.77
N ALA A 24 -10.91 -10.33 -34.50
CA ALA A 24 -12.35 -10.31 -34.21
C ALA A 24 -12.67 -11.06 -32.91
N SER A 25 -11.99 -12.20 -32.68
CA SER A 25 -12.12 -13.06 -31.50
C SER A 25 -10.76 -13.69 -31.16
N CYS A 26 -10.51 -13.97 -29.88
CA CYS A 26 -9.28 -14.64 -29.46
C CYS A 26 -9.24 -16.10 -29.96
N PRO A 27 -8.12 -16.55 -30.56
CA PRO A 27 -7.94 -17.94 -30.97
C PRO A 27 -7.95 -18.86 -29.76
N GLN A 28 -8.78 -19.91 -29.81
CA GLN A 28 -8.93 -20.92 -28.76
C GLN A 28 -8.11 -22.19 -29.05
N ASP A 29 -7.53 -22.30 -30.23
CA ASP A 29 -6.72 -23.43 -30.64
C ASP A 29 -5.57 -22.96 -31.55
N ARG A 30 -4.70 -23.89 -31.95
CA ARG A 30 -3.56 -23.65 -32.84
C ARG A 30 -3.89 -23.91 -34.32
N SER A 31 -5.17 -24.00 -34.68
CA SER A 31 -5.58 -24.36 -36.04
C SER A 31 -5.63 -23.16 -36.99
N THR A 32 -5.71 -21.95 -36.44
CA THR A 32 -5.80 -20.70 -37.18
C THR A 32 -4.42 -20.05 -37.40
N PHE A 33 -4.32 -19.30 -38.50
CA PHE A 33 -3.12 -18.57 -38.88
C PHE A 33 -3.51 -17.13 -39.20
N HIS A 34 -2.75 -16.17 -38.69
CA HIS A 34 -2.95 -14.77 -39.00
C HIS A 34 -1.70 -14.15 -39.62
N PRO A 35 -1.87 -13.18 -40.54
CA PRO A 35 -0.75 -12.44 -41.09
C PRO A 35 -0.19 -11.50 -40.02
N CYS A 36 1.04 -11.77 -39.59
CA CYS A 36 1.79 -10.93 -38.67
C CYS A 36 2.79 -10.08 -39.46
N LEU A 37 2.93 -8.81 -39.11
CA LEU A 37 3.95 -7.95 -39.71
C LEU A 37 5.32 -8.47 -39.28
N SER A 38 6.16 -8.83 -40.26
CA SER A 38 7.51 -9.33 -40.00
C SER A 38 8.57 -8.29 -40.28
N ASP A 39 8.42 -7.54 -41.38
CA ASP A 39 9.40 -6.54 -41.79
C ASP A 39 8.75 -5.42 -42.61
N ILE A 40 9.44 -4.28 -42.70
CA ILE A 40 9.00 -3.10 -43.43
C ILE A 40 10.16 -2.63 -44.29
N GLU A 41 10.05 -2.87 -45.60
CA GLU A 41 11.05 -2.39 -46.55
C GLU A 41 10.70 -0.95 -46.95
N THR A 42 11.51 0.00 -46.50
CA THR A 42 11.34 1.43 -46.83
C THR A 42 12.23 1.80 -48.01
N GLN A 43 11.64 1.96 -49.20
CA GLN A 43 12.37 2.43 -50.37
C GLN A 43 12.15 3.93 -50.56
N ARG A 44 13.20 4.71 -50.24
CA ARG A 44 13.22 6.15 -50.51
C ARG A 44 13.58 6.37 -51.98
N GLN A 45 12.63 6.86 -52.78
CA GLN A 45 12.95 7.21 -54.16
C GLN A 45 13.70 8.53 -54.20
N VAL A 46 14.80 8.57 -54.96
CA VAL A 46 15.58 9.79 -55.19
C VAL A 46 14.67 10.82 -55.91
N PRO A 47 14.64 12.09 -55.48
CA PRO A 47 13.84 13.13 -56.14
C PRO A 47 14.17 13.19 -57.63
N ARG A 48 13.17 13.05 -58.51
CA ARG A 48 13.35 13.30 -59.96
C ARG A 48 13.33 14.79 -60.29
N ASN A 49 12.84 15.63 -59.38
CA ASN A 49 12.69 17.06 -59.55
C ASN A 49 13.51 17.83 -58.50
N PHE A 50 13.94 19.05 -58.84
CA PHE A 50 14.66 19.97 -57.95
C PHE A 50 13.76 20.66 -56.91
N ASP A 51 12.50 20.26 -56.78
CA ASP A 51 11.51 20.87 -55.87
C ASP A 51 11.71 20.46 -54.39
N GLY A 52 12.65 19.54 -54.12
CA GLY A 52 12.94 19.04 -52.78
C GLY A 52 11.91 18.03 -52.25
N SER A 53 10.90 17.67 -53.04
CA SER A 53 9.93 16.63 -52.68
C SER A 53 10.49 15.23 -52.92
N PHE A 54 10.25 14.29 -52.00
CA PHE A 54 10.62 12.89 -52.15
C PHE A 54 9.44 11.99 -51.81
N TRP A 55 9.34 10.86 -52.51
CA TRP A 55 8.37 9.81 -52.20
C TRP A 55 9.04 8.69 -51.43
N VAL A 56 8.34 8.17 -50.42
CA VAL A 56 8.75 7.01 -49.65
C VAL A 56 7.74 5.90 -49.90
N ASN A 57 8.18 4.80 -50.51
CA ASN A 57 7.36 3.60 -50.66
C ASN A 57 7.69 2.65 -49.51
N ASN A 58 6.72 2.41 -48.64
CA ASN A 58 6.82 1.40 -47.58
C ASN A 58 6.15 0.12 -48.04
N THR A 59 6.92 -0.96 -48.15
CA THR A 59 6.40 -2.30 -48.43
C THR A 59 6.30 -3.08 -47.14
N TYR A 60 5.09 -3.46 -46.74
CA TYR A 60 4.82 -4.25 -45.53
C TYR A 60 4.88 -5.73 -45.85
N ILE A 61 5.83 -6.44 -45.24
CA ILE A 61 5.99 -7.88 -45.43
C ILE A 61 5.33 -8.58 -44.25
N SER A 62 4.21 -9.24 -44.50
CA SER A 62 3.51 -10.06 -43.52
C SER A 62 3.73 -11.54 -43.77
N HIS A 63 4.01 -12.31 -42.72
CA HIS A 63 4.04 -13.77 -42.77
C HIS A 63 2.85 -14.36 -42.02
N LEU A 64 2.29 -15.46 -42.54
CA LEU A 64 1.29 -16.23 -41.81
C LEU A 64 1.98 -16.93 -40.64
N VAL A 65 1.61 -16.55 -39.42
CA VAL A 65 2.09 -17.17 -38.19
C VAL A 65 0.96 -18.00 -37.59
N GLN A 66 1.31 -19.18 -37.06
CA GLN A 66 0.35 -20.04 -36.37
C GLN A 66 -0.08 -19.40 -35.05
N ASP A 67 -1.38 -19.37 -34.80
CA ASP A 67 -1.90 -18.79 -33.57
C ASP A 67 -1.53 -19.62 -32.34
N ILE A 68 -1.36 -18.93 -31.23
CA ILE A 68 -1.24 -19.53 -29.90
C ILE A 68 -2.60 -19.57 -29.23
N GLU A 69 -2.82 -20.58 -28.40
CA GLU A 69 -4.04 -20.67 -27.61
C GLU A 69 -4.07 -19.52 -26.60
N THR A 70 -5.13 -18.71 -26.69
CA THR A 70 -5.29 -17.52 -25.86
C THR A 70 -6.61 -17.54 -25.08
N MET A 71 -6.69 -16.67 -24.08
CA MET A 71 -7.91 -16.37 -23.34
C MET A 71 -8.26 -14.89 -23.44
N LEU A 72 -9.56 -14.60 -23.52
CA LEU A 72 -10.06 -13.23 -23.56
C LEU A 72 -9.87 -12.54 -22.20
N PHE A 73 -9.11 -11.46 -22.20
CA PHE A 73 -8.75 -10.67 -21.02
C PHE A 73 -9.38 -9.27 -21.09
N ALA A 74 -10.04 -8.83 -20.02
CA ALA A 74 -10.76 -7.55 -19.94
C ALA A 74 -11.69 -7.26 -21.14
N GLN A 75 -12.20 -8.31 -21.81
CA GLN A 75 -12.93 -8.21 -23.11
C GLN A 75 -12.19 -7.41 -24.20
N ARG A 76 -10.89 -7.16 -24.02
CA ARG A 76 -10.11 -6.25 -24.85
C ARG A 76 -8.82 -6.83 -25.34
N PHE A 77 -8.19 -7.78 -24.65
CA PHE A 77 -6.91 -8.36 -25.05
C PHE A 77 -6.98 -9.89 -25.12
N CYS A 78 -6.13 -10.51 -25.94
CA CYS A 78 -5.95 -11.96 -25.93
C CYS A 78 -4.63 -12.29 -25.22
N LEU A 79 -4.72 -12.95 -24.07
CA LEU A 79 -3.56 -13.39 -23.29
C LEU A 79 -3.20 -14.83 -23.61
N PRO A 80 -1.91 -15.18 -23.73
CA PRO A 80 -1.49 -16.56 -23.91
C PRO A 80 -1.87 -17.42 -22.69
N LYS A 81 -2.30 -18.67 -22.91
CA LYS A 81 -2.52 -19.63 -21.81
C LYS A 81 -1.23 -20.24 -21.26
N ASP A 82 -0.13 -20.13 -22.00
CA ASP A 82 1.16 -20.70 -21.61
C ASP A 82 1.85 -19.82 -20.55
N ASN A 83 2.16 -20.41 -19.39
CA ASN A 83 2.82 -19.74 -18.26
C ASN A 83 4.16 -19.11 -18.65
N PHE A 84 4.92 -19.73 -19.57
CA PHE A 84 6.21 -19.20 -19.99
C PHE A 84 6.06 -17.88 -20.76
N LEU A 85 5.06 -17.81 -21.64
CA LEU A 85 4.76 -16.58 -22.38
C LEU A 85 4.18 -15.50 -21.46
N VAL A 86 3.34 -15.89 -20.50
CA VAL A 86 2.83 -14.95 -19.49
C VAL A 86 3.98 -14.32 -18.69
N GLU A 87 5.03 -15.08 -18.35
CA GLU A 87 6.19 -14.52 -17.63
C GLU A 87 6.98 -13.52 -18.48
N GLN A 88 7.22 -13.80 -19.76
CA GLN A 88 7.83 -12.82 -20.68
C GLN A 88 6.99 -11.55 -20.82
N LEU A 89 5.66 -11.72 -20.87
CA LEU A 89 4.73 -10.60 -20.93
C LEU A 89 4.77 -9.78 -19.63
N ASN A 90 4.86 -10.44 -18.47
CA ASN A 90 4.94 -9.79 -17.17
C ASN A 90 6.20 -8.92 -17.03
N GLN A 91 7.35 -9.42 -17.50
CA GLN A 91 8.60 -8.65 -17.53
C GLN A 91 8.44 -7.37 -18.36
N THR A 92 7.81 -7.47 -19.53
CA THR A 92 7.61 -6.32 -20.42
C THR A 92 6.52 -5.36 -19.92
N LEU A 93 5.46 -5.87 -19.31
CA LEU A 93 4.33 -5.07 -18.82
C LEU A 93 4.61 -4.39 -17.48
N SER A 94 5.58 -4.88 -16.69
CA SER A 94 5.86 -4.45 -15.32
C SER A 94 6.05 -2.94 -15.15
N GLY A 95 6.52 -2.22 -16.18
CA GLY A 95 6.68 -0.77 -16.18
C GLY A 95 5.46 0.03 -16.64
N SER A 96 4.36 -0.61 -17.05
CA SER A 96 3.20 0.04 -17.68
C SER A 96 1.93 -0.06 -16.84
N MET A 97 1.01 0.89 -16.99
CA MET A 97 -0.32 0.85 -16.35
C MET A 97 -1.11 -0.44 -16.65
N ASN A 98 -0.78 -1.13 -17.75
CA ASN A 98 -1.40 -2.40 -18.12
C ASN A 98 -1.06 -3.54 -17.15
N ALA A 99 0.11 -3.52 -16.48
CA ALA A 99 0.41 -4.48 -15.43
C ALA A 99 -0.52 -4.34 -14.22
N VAL A 100 -0.95 -3.11 -13.90
CA VAL A 100 -1.93 -2.89 -12.83
C VAL A 100 -3.27 -3.52 -13.17
N MET A 101 -3.73 -3.37 -14.41
CA MET A 101 -4.96 -4.04 -14.87
C MET A 101 -4.84 -5.56 -14.84
N TYR A 102 -3.68 -6.09 -15.24
CA TYR A 102 -3.39 -7.53 -15.17
C TYR A 102 -3.56 -8.07 -13.74
N LYS A 103 -2.88 -7.45 -12.77
CA LYS A 103 -2.98 -7.83 -11.36
C LYS A 103 -4.37 -7.65 -10.77
N ALA A 104 -5.13 -6.66 -11.25
CA ALA A 104 -6.50 -6.43 -10.78
C ALA A 104 -7.45 -7.58 -11.13
N GLN A 105 -7.22 -8.30 -12.24
CA GLN A 105 -8.07 -9.42 -12.61
C GLN A 105 -7.82 -10.67 -11.76
N GLU A 106 -6.57 -10.91 -11.34
CA GLU A 106 -6.26 -11.99 -10.37
C GLU A 106 -7.07 -11.83 -9.07
N ILE A 107 -7.31 -10.58 -8.64
CA ILE A 107 -8.13 -10.29 -7.46
C ILE A 107 -9.59 -10.73 -7.68
N VAL A 108 -10.14 -10.53 -8.88
CA VAL A 108 -11.52 -10.91 -9.22
C VAL A 108 -11.68 -12.43 -9.21
N ASP A 109 -10.71 -13.15 -9.75
CA ASP A 109 -10.72 -14.61 -9.79
C ASP A 109 -10.60 -15.21 -8.37
N ALA A 110 -9.79 -14.57 -7.50
CA ALA A 110 -9.62 -14.97 -6.11
C ALA A 110 -10.74 -14.48 -5.15
N ARG A 111 -11.85 -13.92 -5.66
CA ARG A 111 -12.94 -13.36 -4.82
C ARG A 111 -13.44 -14.29 -3.70
N ARG A 112 -13.51 -15.60 -3.95
CA ARG A 112 -13.97 -16.59 -2.96
C ARG A 112 -13.02 -16.69 -1.78
N VAL A 113 -11.71 -16.65 -2.05
CA VAL A 113 -10.66 -16.69 -1.02
C VAL A 113 -10.73 -15.41 -0.17
N TYR A 114 -10.91 -14.25 -0.79
CA TYR A 114 -11.04 -12.98 -0.06
C TYR A 114 -12.28 -12.93 0.83
N ILE A 115 -13.43 -13.43 0.35
CA ILE A 115 -14.66 -13.49 1.17
C ILE A 115 -14.45 -14.42 2.37
N LEU A 116 -13.84 -15.59 2.16
CA LEU A 116 -13.55 -16.53 3.25
C LEU A 116 -12.55 -15.92 4.25
N ALA A 117 -11.47 -15.30 3.78
CA ALA A 117 -10.48 -14.63 4.61
C ALA A 117 -11.10 -13.48 5.41
N GLY A 118 -11.98 -12.68 4.79
CA GLY A 118 -12.74 -11.63 5.47
C GLY A 118 -13.65 -12.17 6.57
N GLY A 119 -14.35 -13.27 6.32
CA GLY A 119 -15.16 -13.95 7.34
C GLY A 119 -14.33 -14.45 8.52
N MET A 120 -13.18 -15.08 8.24
CA MET A 120 -12.25 -15.54 9.28
C MET A 120 -11.65 -14.39 10.09
N ALA A 121 -11.35 -13.25 9.44
CA ALA A 121 -10.84 -12.06 10.12
C ALA A 121 -11.87 -11.47 11.09
N ILE A 122 -13.15 -11.41 10.71
CA ILE A 122 -14.23 -10.94 11.58
C ILE A 122 -14.38 -11.88 12.79
N LEU A 123 -14.39 -13.20 12.56
CA LEU A 123 -14.46 -14.18 13.64
C LEU A 123 -13.28 -14.03 14.61
N MET A 124 -12.06 -13.91 14.10
CA MET A 124 -10.85 -13.73 14.90
C MET A 124 -10.85 -12.41 15.68
N CYS A 125 -11.46 -11.35 15.13
CA CYS A 125 -11.67 -10.09 15.83
C CYS A 125 -12.59 -10.25 17.06
N TYR A 126 -13.72 -10.96 16.93
CA TYR A 126 -14.60 -11.24 18.06
C TYR A 126 -13.93 -12.11 19.13
N VAL A 127 -13.19 -13.14 18.71
CA VAL A 127 -12.41 -13.99 19.63
C VAL A 127 -11.37 -13.16 20.37
N TYR A 128 -10.70 -12.22 19.67
CA TYR A 128 -9.74 -11.31 20.28
C TYR A 128 -10.38 -10.35 21.29
N LEU A 129 -11.52 -9.73 20.96
CA LEU A 129 -12.25 -8.86 21.88
C LEU A 129 -12.70 -9.61 23.14
N PHE A 130 -13.20 -10.84 22.97
CA PHE A 130 -13.53 -11.73 24.09
C PHE A 130 -12.31 -12.09 24.93
N ALA A 131 -11.18 -12.41 24.29
CA ALA A 131 -9.93 -12.71 24.97
C ALA A 131 -9.41 -11.51 25.77
N ILE A 132 -9.48 -10.28 25.24
CA ILE A 132 -9.09 -9.10 26.01
C ILE A 132 -10.03 -8.88 27.20
N ASP A 133 -11.33 -9.09 27.06
CA ASP A 133 -12.26 -8.91 28.19
C ASP A 133 -11.89 -9.81 29.38
N LEU A 134 -11.55 -11.07 29.09
CA LEU A 134 -11.17 -12.05 30.10
C LEU A 134 -9.72 -11.88 30.59
N LEU A 135 -8.79 -11.52 29.69
CA LEU A 135 -7.35 -11.63 29.89
C LEU A 135 -6.59 -10.30 29.71
N ALA A 136 -7.25 -9.13 29.77
CA ALA A 136 -6.57 -7.83 29.58
C ALA A 136 -5.31 -7.67 30.45
N ALA A 137 -5.41 -8.01 31.75
CA ALA A 137 -4.29 -7.91 32.67
C ALA A 137 -3.14 -8.87 32.30
N PRO A 138 -3.34 -10.20 32.21
CA PRO A 138 -2.26 -11.11 31.84
C PRO A 138 -1.67 -10.82 30.45
N ILE A 139 -2.48 -10.39 29.46
CA ILE A 139 -1.96 -10.01 28.13
C ILE A 139 -0.96 -8.85 28.25
N ILE A 140 -1.31 -7.79 28.99
CA ILE A 140 -0.41 -6.63 29.18
C ILE A 140 0.87 -7.05 29.91
N TYR A 141 0.78 -7.90 30.94
CA TYR A 141 1.98 -8.39 31.63
C TYR A 141 2.85 -9.29 30.77
N ILE A 142 2.25 -10.17 29.95
CA ILE A 142 2.98 -11.02 28.99
C ILE A 142 3.70 -10.15 27.96
N MET A 143 3.05 -9.13 27.40
CA MET A 143 3.68 -8.21 26.45
C MET A 143 4.86 -7.47 27.07
N LEU A 144 4.72 -6.98 28.30
CA LEU A 144 5.82 -6.31 29.02
C LEU A 144 6.97 -7.27 29.32
N PHE A 145 6.66 -8.52 29.69
CA PHE A 145 7.67 -9.57 29.92
C PHE A 145 8.38 -9.98 28.62
N LEU A 146 7.66 -10.11 27.51
CA LEU A 146 8.25 -10.42 26.21
C LEU A 146 9.13 -9.28 25.68
N ALA A 147 8.71 -8.02 25.85
CA ALA A 147 9.50 -6.87 25.44
C ALA A 147 10.80 -6.74 26.26
N THR A 148 10.71 -6.86 27.59
CA THR A 148 11.88 -6.82 28.49
C THR A 148 12.76 -8.06 28.29
N GLY A 149 12.19 -9.26 28.33
CA GLY A 149 12.90 -10.52 28.11
C GLY A 149 13.56 -10.59 26.74
N GLY A 150 12.88 -10.11 25.69
CA GLY A 150 13.44 -9.99 24.34
C GLY A 150 14.66 -9.07 24.31
N SER A 151 14.59 -7.89 24.92
CA SER A 151 15.73 -6.97 24.99
C SER A 151 16.95 -7.57 25.71
N TYR A 152 16.71 -8.33 26.79
CA TYR A 152 17.78 -9.05 27.50
C TYR A 152 18.34 -10.21 26.69
N ALA A 153 17.49 -10.99 26.02
CA ALA A 153 17.92 -12.10 25.17
C ALA A 153 18.76 -11.61 23.99
N THR A 154 18.33 -10.53 23.32
CA THR A 154 19.08 -9.89 22.24
C THR A 154 20.41 -9.32 22.76
N SER A 155 20.41 -8.64 23.92
CA SER A 155 21.64 -8.15 24.53
C SER A 155 22.63 -9.27 24.84
N LEU A 156 22.18 -10.36 25.48
CA LEU A 156 23.02 -11.52 25.81
C LEU A 156 23.56 -12.20 24.56
N TYR A 157 22.73 -12.32 23.52
CA TYR A 157 23.13 -12.88 22.23
C TYR A 157 24.28 -12.09 21.59
N PHE A 158 24.15 -10.76 21.45
CA PHE A 158 25.21 -9.93 20.88
C PHE A 158 26.44 -9.83 21.78
N PHE A 159 26.25 -9.82 23.10
CA PHE A 159 27.36 -9.85 24.06
C PHE A 159 28.17 -11.15 23.94
N TYR A 160 27.48 -12.29 23.79
CA TYR A 160 28.11 -13.58 23.56
C TYR A 160 28.83 -13.65 22.21
N ALA A 161 28.25 -13.07 21.15
CA ALA A 161 28.90 -12.96 19.84
C ALA A 161 30.21 -12.15 19.93
N ALA A 162 30.21 -11.00 20.61
CA ALA A 162 31.41 -10.19 20.83
C ALA A 162 32.50 -10.93 21.63
N LEU A 163 32.12 -11.67 22.68
CA LEU A 163 33.06 -12.44 23.50
C LEU A 163 33.70 -13.61 22.73
N ARG A 164 32.97 -14.25 21.80
CA ARG A 164 33.54 -15.34 20.99
C ARG A 164 34.69 -14.86 20.11
N VAL A 165 34.61 -13.64 19.57
CA VAL A 165 35.69 -13.06 18.76
C VAL A 165 36.96 -12.92 19.60
N ASP A 166 36.83 -12.42 20.83
CA ASP A 166 37.96 -12.29 21.76
C ASP A 166 38.53 -13.64 22.19
N LEU A 167 37.66 -14.60 22.50
CA LEU A 167 38.07 -15.92 22.96
C LEU A 167 38.72 -16.74 21.84
N GLY A 168 38.19 -16.67 20.61
CA GLY A 168 38.78 -17.29 19.43
C GLY A 168 40.16 -16.72 19.10
N ALA A 169 40.31 -15.39 19.19
CA ALA A 169 41.61 -14.74 19.02
C ALA A 169 42.62 -15.14 20.12
N ALA A 170 42.16 -15.28 21.37
CA ALA A 170 43.02 -15.64 22.50
C ALA A 170 43.44 -17.12 22.51
N LEU A 171 42.57 -18.04 22.06
CA LEU A 171 42.83 -19.48 22.09
C LEU A 171 43.38 -20.05 20.78
N ALA A 172 43.37 -19.31 19.66
CA ALA A 172 43.76 -19.80 18.33
C ALA A 172 43.05 -21.12 17.93
N VAL A 173 41.88 -21.40 18.51
CA VAL A 173 41.05 -22.55 18.16
C VAL A 173 39.93 -22.05 17.26
N GLU A 174 39.89 -22.55 16.02
CA GLU A 174 38.72 -22.44 15.16
C GLU A 174 37.57 -23.23 15.79
N VAL A 175 36.73 -22.53 16.55
CA VAL A 175 35.48 -23.11 17.03
C VAL A 175 34.53 -23.17 15.84
N GLU A 176 34.40 -24.36 15.25
CA GLU A 176 33.47 -24.65 14.16
C GLU A 176 32.09 -24.06 14.48
N ALA A 177 31.67 -23.10 13.66
CA ALA A 177 30.53 -22.25 13.93
C ALA A 177 29.23 -23.06 13.90
N LEU A 178 28.43 -22.96 14.97
CA LEU A 178 27.01 -23.24 14.86
C LEU A 178 26.43 -22.23 13.84
N PRO A 179 25.77 -22.67 12.76
CA PRO A 179 25.30 -21.80 11.66
C PRO A 179 24.15 -20.86 12.06
N LEU A 180 23.88 -20.69 13.35
CA LEU A 180 22.73 -19.96 13.86
C LEU A 180 23.03 -18.51 14.23
N VAL A 181 24.27 -18.04 14.04
CA VAL A 181 24.69 -16.71 14.49
C VAL A 181 25.27 -15.90 13.33
N GLU A 182 24.39 -15.26 12.56
CA GLU A 182 24.79 -14.19 11.64
C GLU A 182 25.08 -12.94 12.49
N SER A 183 26.36 -12.61 12.66
CA SER A 183 26.84 -11.38 13.31
C SER A 183 27.09 -10.31 12.26
N THR A 184 27.05 -9.03 12.67
CA THR A 184 27.33 -7.85 11.85
C THR A 184 28.79 -7.81 11.34
N ASN A 185 29.62 -8.79 11.70
CA ASN A 185 31.04 -8.91 11.34
C ASN A 185 31.95 -7.78 11.90
N ASP A 186 31.38 -6.83 12.64
CA ASP A 186 32.12 -5.80 13.37
C ASP A 186 31.84 -5.90 14.88
N ARG A 187 32.88 -6.25 15.63
CA ARG A 187 32.86 -6.38 17.10
C ARG A 187 32.35 -5.12 17.79
N ASN A 188 32.74 -3.93 17.33
CA ASN A 188 32.39 -2.69 18.01
C ASN A 188 30.89 -2.43 17.92
N TRP A 189 30.29 -2.70 16.76
CA TRP A 189 28.85 -2.57 16.56
C TRP A 189 28.05 -3.58 17.37
N ASP A 190 28.46 -4.85 17.39
CA ASP A 190 27.79 -5.88 18.19
C ASP A 190 27.82 -5.54 19.69
N LEU A 191 28.94 -5.01 20.19
CA LEU A 191 29.06 -4.58 21.60
C LEU A 191 28.20 -3.34 21.90
N VAL A 192 28.17 -2.35 21.00
CA VAL A 192 27.31 -1.17 21.14
C VAL A 192 25.84 -1.58 21.17
N ILE A 193 25.39 -2.44 20.24
CA ILE A 193 24.02 -2.95 20.18
C ILE A 193 23.69 -3.71 21.47
N ALA A 194 24.59 -4.59 21.94
CA ALA A 194 24.40 -5.34 23.18
C ALA A 194 24.18 -4.42 24.39
N ILE A 195 25.01 -3.38 24.55
CA ILE A 195 24.93 -2.42 25.65
C ILE A 195 23.64 -1.58 25.55
N VAL A 196 23.29 -1.09 24.37
CA VAL A 196 22.07 -0.30 24.16
C VAL A 196 20.83 -1.13 24.50
N CYS A 197 20.74 -2.36 24.00
CA CYS A 197 19.65 -3.28 24.33
C CYS A 197 19.59 -3.60 25.83
N LEU A 198 20.74 -3.76 26.50
CA LEU A 198 20.80 -3.99 27.96
C LEU A 198 20.25 -2.80 28.74
N VAL A 199 20.69 -1.59 28.40
CA VAL A 199 20.27 -0.35 29.07
C VAL A 199 18.78 -0.12 28.85
N LEU A 200 18.26 -0.35 27.63
CA LEU A 200 16.82 -0.29 27.35
C LEU A 200 16.03 -1.33 28.15
N GLY A 201 16.54 -2.57 28.26
CA GLY A 201 15.92 -3.61 29.07
C GLY A 201 15.87 -3.27 30.55
N ILE A 202 16.96 -2.75 31.11
CA ILE A 202 17.03 -2.28 32.52
C ILE A 202 16.09 -1.09 32.73
N ALA A 203 16.09 -0.11 31.82
CA ALA A 203 15.22 1.06 31.91
C ALA A 203 13.74 0.67 31.84
N ALA A 204 13.36 -0.20 30.90
CA ALA A 204 12.01 -0.74 30.80
C ALA A 204 11.63 -1.52 32.07
N THR A 205 12.57 -2.32 32.60
CA THR A 205 12.36 -3.10 33.82
C THR A 205 12.22 -2.22 35.07
N CYS A 206 12.93 -1.10 35.13
CA CYS A 206 12.75 -0.11 36.17
C CYS A 206 11.40 0.61 36.02
N PHE A 207 11.03 1.00 34.79
CA PHE A 207 9.81 1.75 34.50
C PHE A 207 8.55 1.02 34.96
N TRP A 208 8.34 -0.24 34.54
CA TRP A 208 7.13 -0.99 34.90
C TRP A 208 7.10 -1.40 36.39
N CYS A 209 8.26 -1.62 37.03
CA CYS A 209 8.34 -1.84 38.49
C CYS A 209 7.94 -0.57 39.28
N CYS A 210 8.41 0.60 38.85
CA CYS A 210 8.14 1.87 39.51
C CYS A 210 6.74 2.44 39.19
N LYS A 211 6.14 2.08 38.06
CA LYS A 211 4.87 2.64 37.56
C LYS A 211 3.71 1.64 37.59
N LYS A 212 3.65 0.76 38.60
CA LYS A 212 2.53 -0.19 38.80
C LYS A 212 1.15 0.48 38.76
N SER A 213 1.02 1.70 39.30
CA SER A 213 -0.23 2.48 39.25
C SER A 213 -0.64 2.83 37.81
N SER A 214 0.33 3.18 36.96
CA SER A 214 0.08 3.48 35.55
C SER A 214 -0.43 2.25 34.79
N ILE A 215 0.12 1.07 35.07
CA ILE A 215 -0.32 -0.19 34.45
C ILE A 215 -1.75 -0.52 34.87
N SER A 216 -2.07 -0.34 36.16
CA SER A 216 -3.44 -0.50 36.65
C SER A 216 -4.42 0.44 35.94
N PHE A 217 -4.03 1.70 35.72
CA PHE A 217 -4.81 2.65 34.95
C PHE A 217 -5.02 2.21 33.50
N VAL A 218 -3.99 1.72 32.82
CA VAL A 218 -4.10 1.18 31.45
C VAL A 218 -5.05 -0.02 31.40
N ILE A 219 -4.95 -0.95 32.35
CA ILE A 219 -5.87 -2.09 32.44
C ILE A 219 -7.31 -1.62 32.65
N ALA A 220 -7.52 -0.63 33.52
CA ALA A 220 -8.84 -0.05 33.77
C ALA A 220 -9.40 0.66 32.52
N ALA A 221 -8.57 1.39 31.79
CA ALA A 221 -8.95 2.05 30.54
C ALA A 221 -9.33 1.03 29.46
N VAL A 222 -8.53 -0.04 29.27
CA VAL A 222 -8.84 -1.12 28.33
C VAL A 222 -10.15 -1.81 28.69
N LYS A 223 -10.38 -2.12 29.97
CA LYS A 223 -11.67 -2.68 30.43
C LYS A 223 -12.83 -1.72 30.19
N ALA A 224 -12.64 -0.42 30.37
CA ALA A 224 -13.67 0.57 30.07
C ALA A 224 -13.98 0.62 28.55
N THR A 225 -12.95 0.57 27.70
CA THR A 225 -13.09 0.49 26.24
C THR A 225 -13.89 -0.75 25.81
N ILE A 226 -13.65 -1.91 26.42
CA ILE A 226 -14.41 -3.12 26.08
C ILE A 226 -15.87 -3.00 26.52
N ARG A 227 -16.12 -2.46 27.71
CA ARG A 227 -17.50 -2.24 28.20
C ARG A 227 -18.31 -1.35 27.29
N ILE A 228 -17.72 -0.26 26.77
CA ILE A 228 -18.44 0.57 25.80
C ILE A 228 -18.70 -0.17 24.49
N LEU A 229 -17.79 -1.02 24.01
CA LEU A 229 -18.03 -1.83 22.81
C LEU A 229 -19.22 -2.78 23.00
N TYR A 230 -19.43 -3.32 24.21
CA TYR A 230 -20.61 -4.14 24.52
C TYR A 230 -21.89 -3.32 24.70
N ASP A 231 -21.82 -2.16 25.36
CA ASP A 231 -22.98 -1.28 25.57
C ASP A 231 -23.42 -0.57 24.28
N VAL A 232 -22.49 -0.37 23.35
CA VAL A 232 -22.68 0.32 22.06
C VAL A 232 -22.11 -0.55 20.93
N PRO A 233 -22.77 -1.67 20.57
CA PRO A 233 -22.26 -2.62 19.57
C PRO A 233 -22.07 -2.01 18.19
N GLN A 234 -22.73 -0.87 17.91
CA GLN A 234 -22.53 -0.10 16.68
C GLN A 234 -21.08 0.39 16.51
N LEU A 235 -20.32 0.58 17.59
CA LEU A 235 -18.90 0.94 17.52
C LEU A 235 -18.04 -0.20 16.95
N ILE A 236 -18.43 -1.46 17.14
CA ILE A 236 -17.74 -2.61 16.54
C ILE A 236 -17.92 -2.61 15.02
N LEU A 237 -19.09 -2.18 14.55
CA LEU A 237 -19.41 -2.08 13.12
C LEU A 237 -18.85 -0.81 12.46
N LEU A 238 -18.44 0.19 13.25
CA LEU A 238 -17.97 1.48 12.75
C LEU A 238 -16.79 1.36 11.77
N PRO A 239 -15.72 0.58 12.02
CA PRO A 239 -14.63 0.43 11.06
C PRO A 239 -15.07 -0.22 9.75
N ALA A 240 -16.00 -1.19 9.80
CA ALA A 240 -16.52 -1.85 8.61
C ALA A 240 -17.38 -0.90 7.77
N VAL A 241 -18.29 -0.14 8.41
CA VAL A 241 -19.09 0.89 7.74
C VAL A 241 -18.20 2.00 7.19
N GLY A 242 -17.22 2.45 7.97
CA GLY A 242 -16.22 3.44 7.56
C GLY A 242 -15.42 2.97 6.35
N ALA A 243 -14.99 1.71 6.32
CA ALA A 243 -14.30 1.12 5.17
C ALA A 243 -15.19 1.03 3.92
N VAL A 244 -16.47 0.65 4.06
CA VAL A 244 -17.42 0.64 2.94
C VAL A 244 -17.66 2.05 2.39
N ILE A 245 -17.91 3.04 3.26
CA ILE A 245 -18.10 4.44 2.85
C ILE A 245 -16.84 4.96 2.15
N ARG A 246 -15.66 4.75 2.74
CA ARG A 246 -14.37 5.13 2.13
C ARG A 246 -14.15 4.45 0.79
N GLY A 247 -14.44 3.15 0.67
CA GLY A 247 -14.35 2.41 -0.57
C GLY A 247 -15.27 2.96 -1.66
N LEU A 248 -16.53 3.24 -1.34
CA LEU A 248 -17.51 3.81 -2.28
C LEU A 248 -17.08 5.21 -2.75
N VAL A 249 -16.69 6.08 -1.81
CA VAL A 249 -16.20 7.43 -2.15
C VAL A 249 -14.93 7.33 -2.99
N PHE A 250 -14.01 6.43 -2.65
CA PHE A 250 -12.79 6.22 -3.43
C PHE A 250 -13.08 5.70 -4.84
N ILE A 251 -14.03 4.78 -5.03
CA ILE A 251 -14.46 4.33 -6.36
C ILE A 251 -15.01 5.49 -7.20
N ILE A 252 -15.82 6.37 -6.60
CA ILE A 252 -16.33 7.57 -7.27
C ILE A 252 -15.17 8.49 -7.69
N PHE A 253 -14.18 8.67 -6.81
CA PHE A 253 -12.99 9.45 -7.12
C PHE A 253 -12.10 8.79 -8.19
N LEU A 254 -11.93 7.47 -8.18
CA LEU A 254 -11.20 6.75 -9.23
C LEU A 254 -11.91 6.88 -10.57
N TRP A 255 -13.24 6.81 -10.58
CA TRP A 255 -14.04 7.02 -11.78
C TRP A 255 -13.86 8.45 -12.31
N GLY A 256 -13.99 9.47 -11.46
CA GLY A 256 -13.75 10.87 -11.85
C GLY A 256 -12.32 11.12 -12.32
N GLY A 257 -11.34 10.45 -11.70
CA GLY A 257 -9.93 10.53 -12.09
C GLY A 257 -9.69 9.88 -13.45
N ALA A 258 -10.32 8.72 -13.72
CA ALA A 258 -10.26 8.07 -15.02
C ALA A 258 -10.86 8.96 -16.12
N LEU A 259 -12.00 9.62 -15.85
CA LEU A 259 -12.59 10.60 -16.76
C LEU A 259 -11.62 11.78 -17.01
N LEU A 260 -11.02 12.32 -15.95
CA LEU A 260 -10.08 13.43 -16.06
C LEU A 260 -8.83 13.07 -16.87
N VAL A 261 -8.23 11.91 -16.61
CA VAL A 261 -7.05 11.43 -17.35
C VAL A 261 -7.40 11.14 -18.80
N SER A 262 -8.62 10.65 -19.09
CA SER A 262 -9.07 10.36 -20.46
C SER A 262 -9.33 11.60 -21.32
N ALA A 263 -9.35 12.79 -20.73
CA ALA A 263 -9.52 14.05 -21.46
C ALA A 263 -8.25 14.54 -22.18
N GLY A 264 -7.12 13.83 -22.04
CA GLY A 264 -5.89 14.12 -22.78
C GLY A 264 -6.08 13.97 -24.28
N GLU A 265 -5.31 14.73 -25.05
CA GLU A 265 -5.33 14.63 -26.51
C GLU A 265 -4.66 13.32 -26.94
N ILE A 266 -5.25 12.66 -27.93
CA ILE A 266 -4.65 11.49 -28.54
C ILE A 266 -3.71 12.02 -29.62
N GLU A 267 -2.41 12.01 -29.35
CA GLU A 267 -1.42 12.22 -30.39
C GLU A 267 -1.63 11.15 -31.47
N GLN A 268 -2.17 11.57 -32.60
CA GLN A 268 -2.19 10.75 -33.79
C GLN A 268 -0.74 10.64 -34.22
N VAL A 269 -0.13 9.48 -33.97
CA VAL A 269 1.19 9.15 -34.47
C VAL A 269 1.19 9.43 -35.98
N ASP A 270 2.00 10.41 -36.40
CA ASP A 270 2.05 10.88 -37.78
C ASP A 270 2.18 9.69 -38.73
N LEU A 271 1.26 9.60 -39.69
CA LEU A 271 1.15 8.48 -40.64
C LEU A 271 2.43 8.29 -41.48
N SER A 272 3.42 9.18 -41.44
CA SER A 272 4.73 8.93 -42.04
C SER A 272 5.51 7.77 -41.40
N GLN A 273 5.18 7.38 -40.16
CA GLN A 273 5.65 6.14 -39.52
C GLN A 273 4.47 5.17 -39.35
N TYR A 274 3.92 4.67 -40.47
CA TYR A 274 2.83 3.68 -40.55
C TYR A 274 3.22 2.30 -39.98
N VAL A 275 3.53 2.25 -38.70
CA VAL A 275 3.52 1.02 -37.93
C VAL A 275 2.75 1.34 -36.68
N PRO A 276 1.63 0.66 -36.39
CA PRO A 276 0.97 0.81 -35.10
C PRO A 276 1.96 0.37 -34.02
N LYS A 277 2.76 1.31 -33.49
CA LYS A 277 3.69 1.07 -32.40
C LYS A 277 2.86 0.83 -31.15
N GLY A 278 2.66 -0.44 -30.85
CA GLY A 278 2.18 -0.93 -29.57
C GLY A 278 0.68 -0.84 -29.31
N ILE A 279 0.30 -1.57 -28.27
CA ILE A 279 -1.06 -1.69 -27.74
C ILE A 279 -1.49 -0.41 -26.98
N ALA A 280 -0.56 0.51 -26.73
CA ALA A 280 -0.77 1.68 -25.89
C ALA A 280 -0.96 2.95 -26.74
N ARG A 281 -2.16 3.53 -26.69
CA ARG A 281 -2.36 4.94 -27.07
C ARG A 281 -1.66 5.78 -26.00
N SER A 282 -0.69 6.60 -26.38
CA SER A 282 -0.18 7.65 -25.51
C SER A 282 -1.18 8.80 -25.49
N PHE A 283 -1.57 9.21 -24.30
CA PHE A 283 -2.29 10.46 -24.09
C PHE A 283 -1.25 11.51 -23.79
N THR A 284 -1.29 12.62 -24.52
CA THR A 284 -0.51 13.80 -24.17
C THR A 284 -1.41 14.80 -23.47
N HIS A 285 -0.92 15.29 -22.34
CA HIS A 285 -1.64 16.23 -21.50
C HIS A 285 -0.97 17.59 -21.60
N THR A 286 -1.78 18.62 -21.83
CA THR A 286 -1.31 20.01 -21.72
C THR A 286 -0.85 20.30 -20.29
N GLN A 287 -0.06 21.37 -20.11
CA GLN A 287 0.40 21.78 -18.77
C GLN A 287 -0.77 22.02 -17.81
N ASP A 288 -1.85 22.65 -18.28
CA ASP A 288 -3.05 22.91 -17.49
C ASP A 288 -3.77 21.62 -17.09
N GLN A 289 -3.93 20.67 -18.03
CA GLN A 289 -4.49 19.35 -17.73
C GLN A 289 -3.65 18.58 -16.70
N THR A 290 -2.32 18.66 -16.81
CA THR A 290 -1.40 18.06 -15.85
C THR A 290 -1.60 18.67 -14.45
N MET A 291 -1.72 20.00 -14.35
CA MET A 291 -2.02 20.66 -13.08
C MET A 291 -3.37 20.23 -12.51
N TYR A 292 -4.41 20.07 -13.34
CA TYR A 292 -5.70 19.55 -12.88
C TYR A 292 -5.61 18.12 -12.36
N ILE A 293 -4.83 17.24 -13.01
CA ILE A 293 -4.60 15.87 -12.54
C ILE A 293 -3.90 15.88 -11.17
N VAL A 294 -2.85 16.68 -11.01
CA VAL A 294 -2.12 16.80 -9.73
C VAL A 294 -3.02 17.34 -8.63
N TYR A 295 -3.79 18.40 -8.92
CA TYR A 295 -4.76 18.95 -7.99
C TYR A 295 -5.84 17.93 -7.61
N TYR A 296 -6.35 17.18 -8.59
CA TYR A 296 -7.33 16.12 -8.35
C TYR A 296 -6.77 15.03 -7.43
N CYS A 297 -5.53 14.57 -7.65
CA CYS A 297 -4.85 13.63 -6.76
C CYS A 297 -4.77 14.16 -5.32
N PHE A 298 -4.45 15.44 -5.14
CA PHE A 298 -4.48 16.07 -3.82
C PHE A 298 -5.90 16.08 -3.21
N VAL A 299 -6.94 16.39 -3.99
CA VAL A 299 -8.33 16.36 -3.53
C VAL A 299 -8.75 14.95 -3.10
N VAL A 300 -8.40 13.90 -3.86
CA VAL A 300 -8.67 12.50 -3.47
C VAL A 300 -8.02 12.19 -2.12
N PHE A 301 -6.76 12.60 -1.94
CA PHE A 301 -6.03 12.40 -0.71
C PHE A 301 -6.62 13.18 0.46
N TRP A 302 -7.00 14.45 0.24
CA TRP A 302 -7.68 15.26 1.24
C TRP A 302 -9.02 14.68 1.67
N MET A 303 -9.82 14.20 0.71
CA MET A 303 -11.09 13.56 1.01
C MET A 303 -10.92 12.24 1.79
N TRP A 304 -9.84 11.51 1.53
CA TRP A 304 -9.48 10.34 2.34
C TRP A 304 -9.21 10.71 3.81
N GLU A 305 -8.44 11.78 4.06
CA GLU A 305 -8.18 12.29 5.42
C GLU A 305 -9.45 12.80 6.09
N PHE A 306 -10.35 13.44 5.34
CA PHE A 306 -11.63 13.90 5.86
C PHE A 306 -12.48 12.73 6.37
N LEU A 307 -12.56 11.63 5.61
CA LEU A 307 -13.32 10.45 6.04
C LEU A 307 -12.72 9.79 7.28
N LEU A 308 -11.38 9.77 7.41
CA LEU A 308 -10.69 9.30 8.62
C LEU A 308 -10.98 10.20 9.83
N ALA A 309 -10.97 11.52 9.63
CA ALA A 309 -11.30 12.48 10.68
C ALA A 309 -12.76 12.34 11.13
N LEU A 310 -13.69 12.14 10.19
CA LEU A 310 -15.10 11.91 10.48
C LEU A 310 -15.31 10.61 11.27
N GLU A 311 -14.65 9.51 10.90
CA GLU A 311 -14.72 8.24 11.63
C GLU A 311 -14.21 8.40 13.06
N THR A 312 -13.09 9.11 13.25
CA THR A 312 -12.51 9.41 14.57
C THR A 312 -13.46 10.25 15.43
N PHE A 313 -14.06 11.28 14.82
CA PHE A 313 -15.07 12.12 15.49
C PHE A 313 -16.28 11.30 15.94
N VAL A 314 -16.79 10.42 15.08
CA VAL A 314 -17.94 9.57 15.39
C VAL A 314 -17.65 8.63 16.57
N ALA A 315 -16.47 8.01 16.58
CA ALA A 315 -16.03 7.17 17.68
C ALA A 315 -15.93 7.97 18.99
N ALA A 316 -15.27 9.14 18.96
CA ALA A 316 -15.11 10.00 20.13
C ALA A 316 -16.46 10.49 20.69
N TYR A 317 -17.36 10.92 19.81
CA TYR A 317 -18.71 11.36 20.21
C TYR A 317 -19.49 10.23 20.90
N ALA A 318 -19.48 9.02 20.34
CA ALA A 318 -20.15 7.88 20.95
C ALA A 318 -19.58 7.53 22.33
N VAL A 319 -18.25 7.64 22.50
CA VAL A 319 -17.57 7.48 23.80
C VAL A 319 -18.04 8.52 24.82
N VAL A 320 -18.07 9.80 24.43
CA VAL A 320 -18.53 10.89 25.32
C VAL A 320 -19.99 10.72 25.72
N VAL A 321 -20.85 10.32 24.78
CA VAL A 321 -22.27 10.05 25.05
C VAL A 321 -22.45 8.88 26.01
N TRP A 322 -21.72 7.78 25.81
CA TRP A 322 -21.76 6.63 26.71
C TRP A 322 -21.22 6.97 28.11
N TYR A 323 -20.10 7.68 28.17
CA TYR A 323 -19.46 8.08 29.43
C TYR A 323 -20.43 8.90 30.30
N ASN A 324 -21.11 9.87 29.67
CA ASN A 324 -22.07 10.76 30.33
C ASN A 324 -23.49 10.18 30.44
N ALA A 325 -23.76 8.98 29.93
CA ALA A 325 -25.08 8.37 30.05
C ALA A 325 -25.41 8.08 31.53
N PRO A 326 -26.67 8.31 31.97
CA PRO A 326 -27.07 8.02 33.34
C PRO A 326 -27.04 6.52 33.61
N VAL A 327 -26.68 6.15 34.84
CA VAL A 327 -26.70 4.76 35.32
C VAL A 327 -28.05 4.48 35.98
N SER A 328 -28.75 3.45 35.55
CA SER A 328 -29.99 2.96 36.16
C SER A 328 -29.92 1.44 36.21
N ASP A 329 -30.22 0.87 37.37
CA ASP A 329 -30.20 -0.59 37.61
C ASP A 329 -28.82 -1.21 37.31
N GLY A 330 -27.75 -0.46 37.61
CA GLY A 330 -26.37 -0.89 37.38
C GLY A 330 -25.93 -0.90 35.91
N LYS A 331 -26.77 -0.45 34.98
CA LYS A 331 -26.45 -0.35 33.53
C LYS A 331 -26.52 1.10 33.04
N LYS A 332 -25.67 1.44 32.07
CA LYS A 332 -25.69 2.75 31.39
C LYS A 332 -26.87 2.81 30.41
N ARG A 333 -27.73 3.84 30.53
CA ARG A 333 -28.83 4.08 29.57
C ARG A 333 -28.33 4.93 28.40
N VAL A 334 -27.72 4.28 27.42
CA VAL A 334 -27.23 4.94 26.20
C VAL A 334 -28.41 5.24 25.26
N PRO A 335 -28.48 6.43 24.63
CA PRO A 335 -29.51 6.71 23.63
C PRO A 335 -29.40 5.74 22.44
N CYS A 336 -30.52 5.50 21.76
CA CYS A 336 -30.54 4.67 20.56
C CYS A 336 -29.73 5.33 19.43
N PHE A 337 -28.90 4.53 18.74
CA PHE A 337 -28.14 4.93 17.56
C PHE A 337 -27.17 6.12 17.76
N PRO A 338 -26.30 6.10 18.79
CA PRO A 338 -25.39 7.21 19.05
C PRO A 338 -24.41 7.44 17.89
N VAL A 339 -24.03 6.38 17.16
CA VAL A 339 -23.11 6.43 16.01
C VAL A 339 -23.76 7.16 14.82
N VAL A 340 -25.01 6.82 14.48
CA VAL A 340 -25.73 7.49 13.37
C VAL A 340 -25.92 8.97 13.70
N ARG A 341 -26.32 9.28 14.94
CA ARG A 341 -26.43 10.67 15.40
C ARG A 341 -25.09 11.39 15.30
N ALA A 342 -23.99 10.75 15.68
CA ALA A 342 -22.66 11.33 15.57
C ALA A 342 -22.29 11.66 14.12
N PHE A 343 -22.58 10.76 13.16
CA PHE A 343 -22.35 11.03 11.73
C PHE A 343 -23.12 12.27 11.27
N LEU A 344 -24.40 12.37 11.61
CA LEU A 344 -25.23 13.53 11.26
C LEU A 344 -24.70 14.82 11.91
N MET A 345 -24.27 14.76 13.17
CA MET A 345 -23.69 15.92 13.86
C MET A 345 -22.35 16.34 13.23
N GLY A 346 -21.50 15.37 12.87
CA GLY A 346 -20.24 15.61 12.19
C GLY A 346 -20.42 16.29 10.85
N LEU A 347 -21.40 15.84 10.06
CA LEU A 347 -21.70 16.39 8.73
C LEU A 347 -22.52 17.70 8.76
N SER A 348 -23.29 17.96 9.80
CA SER A 348 -24.16 19.16 9.86
C SER A 348 -23.51 20.31 10.61
N TYR A 349 -22.86 20.04 11.74
CA TYR A 349 -22.36 21.09 12.64
C TYR A 349 -20.84 21.21 12.65
N HIS A 350 -20.12 20.11 12.41
CA HIS A 350 -18.64 20.09 12.48
C HIS A 350 -17.97 19.89 11.12
N PHE A 351 -18.72 19.95 10.02
CA PHE A 351 -18.20 19.66 8.68
C PHE A 351 -16.99 20.53 8.34
N GLY A 352 -17.10 21.85 8.54
CA GLY A 352 -16.02 22.80 8.24
C GLY A 352 -14.75 22.56 9.07
N SER A 353 -14.89 22.32 10.38
CA SER A 353 -13.74 22.06 11.25
C SER A 353 -13.07 20.72 10.92
N LEU A 354 -13.86 19.68 10.61
CA LEU A 354 -13.32 18.38 10.18
C LEU A 354 -12.61 18.48 8.84
N LEU A 355 -13.19 19.21 7.88
CA LEU A 355 -12.62 19.44 6.56
C LEU A 355 -11.31 20.24 6.63
N PHE A 356 -11.25 21.27 7.49
CA PHE A 356 -10.06 22.06 7.76
C PHE A 356 -8.97 21.24 8.47
N GLY A 357 -9.32 20.45 9.48
CA GLY A 357 -8.35 19.53 10.11
C GLY A 357 -7.78 18.53 9.10
N ALA A 358 -8.63 18.00 8.22
CA ALA A 358 -8.22 17.08 7.18
C ALA A 358 -7.28 17.70 6.14
N VAL A 359 -7.46 18.97 5.76
CA VAL A 359 -6.56 19.60 4.76
C VAL A 359 -5.14 19.76 5.30
N ILE A 360 -5.01 20.09 6.59
CA ILE A 360 -3.70 20.20 7.24
C ILE A 360 -2.99 18.84 7.23
N LEU A 361 -3.69 17.77 7.66
CA LEU A 361 -3.14 16.42 7.64
C LEU A 361 -2.80 15.95 6.21
N ALA A 362 -3.64 16.30 5.24
CA ALA A 362 -3.44 15.97 3.84
C ALA A 362 -2.16 16.59 3.30
N ILE A 363 -1.88 17.87 3.58
CA ILE A 363 -0.66 18.55 3.14
C ILE A 363 0.59 17.84 3.65
N PHE A 364 0.66 17.53 4.95
CA PHE A 364 1.83 16.88 5.54
C PHE A 364 2.05 15.47 5.02
N ARG A 365 0.99 14.65 4.95
CA ARG A 365 1.11 13.27 4.47
C ARG A 365 1.34 13.19 2.96
N PHE A 366 0.76 14.10 2.18
CA PHE A 366 1.01 14.18 0.74
C PHE A 366 2.46 14.58 0.45
N ALA A 367 2.99 15.61 1.12
CA ALA A 367 4.38 16.00 1.00
C ALA A 367 5.33 14.84 1.34
N TYR A 368 5.01 14.10 2.40
CA TYR A 368 5.75 12.91 2.79
C TYR A 368 5.73 11.80 1.72
N VAL A 369 4.57 11.51 1.12
CA VAL A 369 4.46 10.53 0.03
C VAL A 369 5.30 10.97 -1.17
N LEU A 370 5.28 12.26 -1.54
CA LEU A 370 6.11 12.77 -2.63
C LEU A 370 7.61 12.57 -2.36
N VAL A 371 8.10 12.88 -1.16
CA VAL A 371 9.50 12.65 -0.80
C VAL A 371 9.84 11.16 -0.89
N SER A 372 8.97 10.28 -0.39
CA SER A 372 9.19 8.83 -0.47
C SER A 372 9.23 8.29 -1.91
N LEU A 373 8.47 8.91 -2.82
CA LEU A 373 8.50 8.56 -4.24
C LEU A 373 9.80 9.01 -4.91
N LEU A 374 10.27 10.23 -4.60
CA LEU A 374 11.56 10.73 -5.10
C LEU A 374 12.73 9.87 -4.61
N GLU A 375 12.72 9.46 -3.35
CA GLU A 375 13.72 8.53 -2.81
C GLU A 375 13.71 7.19 -3.55
N SER A 376 12.52 6.65 -3.85
CA SER A 376 12.40 5.39 -4.58
C SER A 376 12.91 5.47 -6.02
N GLN A 377 12.74 6.62 -6.69
CA GLN A 377 13.26 6.85 -8.04
C GLN A 377 14.78 7.00 -8.03
N ALA A 378 15.32 7.79 -7.09
CA ALA A 378 16.77 7.93 -6.93
C ALA A 378 17.47 6.60 -6.62
N ALA A 379 16.81 5.71 -5.87
CA ALA A 379 17.34 4.37 -5.58
C ALA A 379 17.38 3.47 -6.83
N ILE A 380 16.41 3.60 -7.74
CA ILE A 380 16.37 2.83 -9.00
C ILE A 380 17.48 3.33 -9.96
N GLU A 381 17.67 4.64 -10.07
CA GLU A 381 18.73 5.22 -10.89
C GLU A 381 20.13 4.94 -10.31
N GLY A 382 20.26 4.88 -8.99
CA GLY A 382 21.50 4.56 -8.28
C GLY A 382 21.94 3.09 -8.37
N TYR A 383 21.08 2.17 -8.82
CA TYR A 383 21.42 0.74 -8.96
C TYR A 383 22.37 0.42 -10.13
N GLY A 384 22.78 1.44 -10.91
CA GLY A 384 23.94 1.37 -11.82
C GLY A 384 25.30 1.50 -11.13
N GLY A 385 25.35 1.78 -9.82
CA GLY A 385 26.59 1.89 -9.04
C GLY A 385 26.50 1.07 -7.74
N SER A 386 27.48 0.19 -7.52
CA SER A 386 27.49 -0.87 -6.49
C SER A 386 27.52 -0.43 -5.01
N GLY A 387 27.03 0.76 -4.63
CA GLY A 387 27.15 1.34 -3.29
C GLY A 387 25.87 1.80 -2.59
N ALA A 388 24.67 1.61 -3.16
CA ALA A 388 23.45 2.27 -2.66
C ALA A 388 22.58 1.45 -1.66
N THR A 389 22.92 0.18 -1.38
CA THR A 389 22.08 -0.70 -0.55
C THR A 389 22.11 -0.38 0.95
N GLU A 390 23.14 0.33 1.44
CA GLU A 390 23.30 0.61 2.87
C GLU A 390 22.52 1.86 3.35
N ALA A 391 22.21 2.80 2.44
CA ALA A 391 21.48 4.02 2.79
C ALA A 391 19.95 3.80 2.91
N ALA A 392 19.37 2.93 2.07
CA ALA A 392 17.93 2.66 2.05
C ALA A 392 17.42 1.91 3.30
N GLY A 393 18.31 1.18 4.00
CA GLY A 393 17.96 0.50 5.26
C GLY A 393 17.76 1.47 6.43
N LYS A 394 18.44 2.62 6.42
CA LYS A 394 18.46 3.56 7.55
C LYS A 394 17.21 4.45 7.60
N THR A 395 16.69 4.87 6.44
CA THR A 395 15.45 5.66 6.35
C THR A 395 14.21 4.83 6.72
N ARG A 396 14.16 3.54 6.35
CA ARG A 396 12.99 2.68 6.63
C ARG A 396 12.71 2.47 8.13
N CYS A 397 13.73 2.53 8.99
CA CYS A 397 13.57 2.44 10.46
C CYS A 397 13.04 3.74 11.09
N GLU A 398 13.47 4.91 10.60
CA GLU A 398 12.91 6.21 11.05
C GLU A 398 11.46 6.40 10.56
N GLN A 399 11.15 5.80 9.40
CA GLN A 399 9.85 5.85 8.75
C GLN A 399 8.71 5.20 9.55
N LYS A 400 9.02 4.11 10.26
CA LYS A 400 8.04 3.39 11.10
C LYS A 400 7.66 4.20 12.35
N SER A 401 8.59 4.97 12.90
CA SER A 401 8.36 5.84 14.06
C SER A 401 7.41 7.00 13.75
N PHE A 402 7.47 7.60 12.56
CA PHE A 402 6.60 8.74 12.21
C PHE A 402 5.12 8.33 12.08
N HIS A 403 4.85 7.12 11.56
CA HIS A 403 3.51 6.56 11.46
C HIS A 403 2.89 6.17 12.82
N GLU A 404 3.72 5.87 13.84
CA GLU A 404 3.28 5.61 15.22
C GLU A 404 3.13 6.90 16.06
N LEU A 405 3.81 7.99 15.68
CA LEU A 405 3.75 9.28 16.38
C LEU A 405 2.51 10.14 16.03
N LEU A 406 1.93 9.96 14.84
CA LEU A 406 0.79 10.78 14.38
C LEU A 406 -0.60 10.37 14.94
N PRO A 407 -0.93 9.10 15.23
CA PRO A 407 -2.20 8.76 15.88
C PRO A 407 -2.18 9.06 17.39
N SER A 408 -1.01 9.03 18.03
CA SER A 408 -0.88 9.10 19.49
C SER A 408 -0.85 10.54 20.04
N THR A 409 -0.36 11.50 19.26
CA THR A 409 -0.25 12.91 19.69
C THR A 409 -1.61 13.62 19.75
N ALA A 410 -2.52 13.34 18.82
CA ALA A 410 -3.90 13.86 18.85
C ALA A 410 -4.70 13.36 20.06
N TYR A 411 -4.41 12.14 20.55
CA TYR A 411 -5.07 11.58 21.74
C TYR A 411 -4.51 12.17 23.06
N SER A 412 -3.22 12.53 23.09
CA SER A 412 -2.59 13.09 24.29
C SER A 412 -2.92 14.56 24.56
N ALA A 413 -3.26 15.34 23.52
CA ALA A 413 -3.72 16.73 23.67
C ALA A 413 -5.11 16.82 24.33
N SER A 414 -5.92 15.76 24.25
CA SER A 414 -7.23 15.69 24.91
C SER A 414 -7.17 15.31 26.40
N GLN A 415 -6.01 14.90 26.94
CA GLN A 415 -5.89 14.44 28.33
C GLN A 415 -5.23 15.43 29.29
N ARG A 416 -4.74 16.58 28.80
CA ARG A 416 -4.23 17.67 29.64
C ARG A 416 -5.19 18.84 29.62
N GLU A 417 -6.34 18.70 30.29
CA GLU A 417 -7.04 19.74 31.07
C GLU A 417 -8.47 19.29 31.44
N PRO A 418 -8.73 18.89 32.71
CA PRO A 418 -10.09 18.74 33.20
C PRO A 418 -10.77 20.09 33.55
N SER A 419 -10.15 21.24 33.25
CA SER A 419 -10.64 22.58 33.64
C SER A 419 -11.38 23.37 32.54
N ALA A 420 -11.23 23.02 31.26
CA ALA A 420 -11.82 23.82 30.17
C ALA A 420 -13.28 23.47 29.83
N PHE A 421 -13.81 22.33 30.29
CA PHE A 421 -15.19 21.90 29.98
C PHE A 421 -16.28 22.55 30.85
N ALA A 422 -15.93 23.48 31.74
CA ALA A 422 -16.90 24.27 32.51
C ALA A 422 -17.56 25.41 31.69
N PHE A 423 -17.13 25.64 30.44
CA PHE A 423 -17.62 26.76 29.61
C PHE A 423 -18.83 26.44 28.74
N PHE A 424 -19.30 25.19 28.71
CA PHE A 424 -20.58 24.81 28.09
C PHE A 424 -21.48 24.15 29.13
N ARG A 425 -22.04 24.98 30.01
CA ARG A 425 -23.22 24.67 30.80
C ARG A 425 -24.19 25.83 30.78
#